data_AF-A0A2E9QYE8-F1
#
_entry.id   AF-A0A2E9QYE8-F1
#
_cell.length_a   1.000
_cell.length_b   1.000
_cell.length_c   1.000
_cell.angle_alpha   90.00
_cell.angle_beta   90.00
_cell.angle_gamma   90.00
#
_symmetry.space_group_name_H-M   'P 1'
#
loop_
_entity.id
_entity.type
_entity.pdbx_description
1 polymer ?
#
loop_
_entity_poly.entity_id
_entity_poly.type
_entity_poly.pdbx_seq_one_letter_code
_entity_poly.pdbx_strand_id
1 'polypeptide(L)'
;MKKIVYSLIFSTGMTLFAGLGVVAFGLTAAPSEADAYCRTYYRRSKHCYYRFGRRYCTYRSRRYTSCRPRCSVRRFRRKYCRWVPGRNVRSRHCRTRRYYRRGYRYRNRRCYYTTRYVPGYRKCSYRWYSKRVCN
;
A
#
# COMPACT_ATOMS: atom_id res chain seq x y z
N MET A 1 11.68 -30.07 -46.81
CA MET A 1 10.47 -29.61 -46.10
C MET A 1 10.75 -28.91 -44.76
N LYS A 2 11.70 -29.36 -43.91
CA LYS A 2 11.98 -28.73 -42.60
C LYS A 2 12.36 -27.23 -42.66
N LYS A 3 13.16 -26.79 -43.64
CA LYS A 3 13.61 -25.38 -43.77
C LYS A 3 12.46 -24.37 -43.96
N ILE A 4 11.39 -24.78 -44.65
CA ILE A 4 10.24 -23.90 -44.93
C ILE A 4 9.44 -23.66 -43.64
N VAL A 5 9.29 -24.71 -42.82
CA VAL A 5 8.58 -24.63 -41.54
C VAL A 5 9.30 -23.71 -40.55
N TYR A 6 10.64 -23.81 -40.46
CA TYR A 6 11.42 -22.90 -39.59
C TYR A 6 11.36 -21.45 -40.04
N SER A 7 11.37 -21.17 -41.35
CA SER A 7 11.24 -19.81 -41.87
C SER A 7 9.86 -19.21 -41.59
N LEU A 8 8.80 -20.01 -41.69
CA LEU A 8 7.43 -19.57 -41.40
C LEU A 8 7.24 -19.25 -39.91
N ILE A 9 7.80 -20.09 -39.03
CA ILE A 9 7.77 -19.88 -37.56
C ILE A 9 8.58 -18.64 -37.17
N PHE A 10 9.71 -18.39 -37.84
CA PHE A 10 10.55 -17.24 -37.54
C PHE A 10 9.89 -15.92 -37.98
N SER A 11 9.23 -15.88 -39.14
CA SER A 11 8.55 -14.66 -39.60
C SER A 11 7.29 -14.34 -38.79
N THR A 12 6.51 -15.36 -38.41
CA THR A 12 5.34 -15.19 -37.53
C THR A 12 5.75 -14.83 -36.10
N GLY A 13 6.84 -15.41 -35.59
CA GLY A 13 7.42 -15.03 -34.30
C GLY A 13 7.87 -13.57 -34.24
N MET A 14 8.58 -13.10 -35.27
CA MET A 14 9.09 -11.72 -35.32
C MET A 14 7.97 -10.68 -35.50
N THR A 15 6.92 -11.00 -36.26
CA THR A 15 5.76 -10.10 -36.43
C THR A 15 4.91 -10.00 -35.16
N LEU A 16 4.71 -11.11 -34.44
CA LEU A 16 4.07 -11.10 -33.12
C LEU A 16 4.89 -10.29 -32.10
N PHE A 17 6.21 -10.44 -32.12
CA PHE A 17 7.09 -9.71 -31.21
C PHE A 17 7.12 -8.20 -31.51
N ALA A 18 7.20 -7.82 -32.78
CA ALA A 18 7.12 -6.42 -33.19
C ALA A 18 5.75 -5.80 -32.89
N GLY A 19 4.66 -6.54 -33.16
CA GLY A 19 3.30 -6.11 -32.86
C GLY A 19 3.05 -5.92 -31.37
N LEU A 20 3.46 -6.89 -30.54
CA LEU A 20 3.39 -6.77 -29.08
C LEU A 20 4.29 -5.65 -28.55
N GLY A 21 5.47 -5.45 -29.14
CA GLY A 21 6.38 -4.37 -28.82
C GLY A 21 5.74 -2.99 -29.05
N VAL A 22 5.11 -2.76 -30.21
CA VAL A 22 4.45 -1.49 -30.53
C VAL A 22 3.23 -1.27 -29.65
N VAL A 23 2.44 -2.31 -29.35
CA VAL A 23 1.28 -2.21 -28.45
C VAL A 23 1.73 -1.89 -27.01
N ALA A 24 2.78 -2.55 -26.52
CA ALA A 24 3.34 -2.28 -25.19
C ALA A 24 3.96 -0.88 -25.09
N PHE A 25 4.69 -0.43 -26.12
CA PHE A 25 5.27 0.92 -26.15
C PHE A 25 4.19 2.00 -26.28
N GLY A 26 3.18 1.80 -27.13
CA GLY A 26 2.04 2.71 -27.28
C GLY A 26 1.23 2.85 -25.98
N LEU A 27 0.98 1.76 -25.26
CA LEU A 27 0.24 1.79 -23.98
C LEU A 27 1.05 2.42 -22.83
N THR A 28 2.37 2.37 -22.88
CA THR A 28 3.26 2.93 -21.83
C THR A 28 3.68 4.38 -22.11
N ALA A 29 3.79 4.79 -23.38
CA ALA A 29 4.17 6.15 -23.78
C ALA A 29 2.98 7.12 -23.92
N ALA A 30 1.79 6.65 -24.31
CA ALA A 30 0.58 7.48 -24.44
C ALA A 30 0.17 8.29 -23.18
N PRO A 31 0.31 7.81 -21.92
CA PRO A 31 -0.08 8.62 -20.76
C PRO A 31 0.79 9.88 -20.60
N SER A 32 2.02 9.87 -21.14
CA SER A 32 2.95 10.99 -20.99
C SER A 32 2.63 12.20 -21.90
N GLU A 33 2.04 11.97 -23.08
CA GLU A 33 1.68 13.04 -24.00
C GLU A 33 0.41 13.78 -23.57
N ALA A 34 -0.58 13.05 -23.07
CA ALA A 34 -1.79 13.64 -22.49
C ALA A 34 -1.45 14.50 -21.25
N ASP A 35 -0.57 14.00 -20.38
CA ASP A 35 -0.10 14.74 -19.21
C ASP A 35 0.74 15.98 -19.61
N ALA A 36 1.58 15.87 -20.64
CA ALA A 36 2.35 16.99 -21.18
C ALA A 36 1.43 18.07 -21.78
N TYR A 37 0.41 17.67 -22.54
CA TYR A 37 -0.59 18.57 -23.11
C TYR A 37 -1.33 19.35 -22.03
N CYS A 38 -1.81 18.69 -20.97
CA CYS A 38 -2.46 19.39 -19.85
C CYS A 38 -1.52 20.34 -19.09
N ARG A 39 -0.23 20.00 -19.02
CA ARG A 39 0.79 20.85 -18.38
C ARG A 39 1.01 22.17 -19.13
N THR A 40 0.85 22.18 -20.46
CA THR A 40 0.92 23.43 -21.25
C THR A 40 -0.25 24.37 -20.94
N TYR A 41 -1.47 23.85 -20.78
CA TYR A 41 -2.63 24.67 -20.37
C TYR A 41 -2.50 25.18 -18.94
N TYR A 42 -1.94 24.39 -18.02
CA TYR A 42 -1.63 24.84 -16.67
C TYR A 42 -0.67 26.03 -16.65
N ARG A 43 0.45 25.95 -17.41
CA ARG A 43 1.42 27.05 -17.48
C ARG A 43 0.80 28.30 -18.10
N ARG A 44 0.05 28.15 -19.19
CA ARG A 44 -0.63 29.27 -19.88
C ARG A 44 -1.77 29.89 -19.08
N SER A 45 -2.47 29.12 -18.26
CA SER A 45 -3.50 29.63 -17.34
C SER A 45 -2.85 30.36 -16.16
N LYS A 46 -1.80 29.79 -15.55
CA LYS A 46 -1.05 30.45 -14.46
C LYS A 46 -0.45 31.79 -14.89
N HIS A 47 0.19 31.83 -16.08
CA HIS A 47 0.75 33.07 -16.63
C HIS A 47 -0.34 34.13 -16.93
N CYS A 48 -1.52 33.69 -17.40
CA CYS A 48 -2.66 34.59 -17.59
C CYS A 48 -3.17 35.12 -16.25
N TYR A 49 -3.31 34.26 -15.23
CA TYR A 49 -3.75 34.64 -13.89
C TYR A 49 -2.83 35.68 -13.25
N TYR A 50 -1.52 35.51 -13.36
CA TYR A 50 -0.55 36.47 -12.83
C TYR A 50 -0.59 37.83 -13.54
N ARG A 51 -0.91 37.86 -14.84
CA ARG A 51 -0.86 39.08 -15.65
C ARG A 51 -2.18 39.85 -15.74
N PHE A 52 -3.32 39.15 -15.70
CA PHE A 52 -4.64 39.74 -15.96
C PHE A 52 -5.69 39.40 -14.88
N GLY A 53 -5.34 38.60 -13.87
CA GLY A 53 -6.24 38.25 -12.76
C GLY A 53 -7.28 37.15 -13.11
N ARG A 54 -8.05 36.72 -12.09
CA ARG A 54 -8.89 35.52 -12.18
C ARG A 54 -10.05 35.59 -13.16
N ARG A 55 -10.62 36.78 -13.36
CA ARG A 55 -11.85 37.01 -14.12
C ARG A 55 -11.68 36.77 -15.63
N TYR A 56 -10.53 37.11 -16.18
CA TYR A 56 -10.28 37.09 -17.63
C TYR A 56 -9.68 35.78 -18.16
N CYS A 57 -9.20 34.90 -17.27
CA CYS A 57 -8.47 33.67 -17.62
C CYS A 57 -9.31 32.39 -17.48
N THR A 58 -10.64 32.52 -17.44
CA THR A 58 -11.62 31.43 -17.27
C THR A 58 -11.53 30.37 -18.36
N TYR A 59 -11.35 30.77 -19.62
CA TYR A 59 -11.28 29.82 -20.75
C TYR A 59 -10.08 28.85 -20.67
N ARG A 60 -8.88 29.38 -20.41
CA ARG A 60 -7.66 28.57 -20.26
C ARG A 60 -7.70 27.67 -19.04
N SER A 61 -8.38 28.12 -17.99
CA SER A 61 -8.57 27.38 -16.75
C SER A 61 -9.60 26.27 -16.92
N ARG A 62 -10.69 26.49 -17.67
CA ARG A 62 -11.65 25.45 -18.06
C ARG A 62 -11.00 24.36 -18.90
N ARG A 63 -10.14 24.70 -19.87
CA ARG A 63 -9.39 23.71 -20.66
C ARG A 63 -8.42 22.90 -19.78
N TYR A 64 -7.72 23.53 -18.83
CA TYR A 64 -6.88 22.80 -17.87
C TYR A 64 -7.69 21.85 -16.96
N THR A 65 -8.82 22.30 -16.41
CA THR A 65 -9.68 21.47 -15.55
C THR A 65 -10.31 20.30 -16.30
N SER A 66 -10.62 20.48 -17.59
CA SER A 66 -11.17 19.41 -18.45
C SER A 66 -10.10 18.41 -18.89
N CYS A 67 -8.85 18.87 -19.04
CA CYS A 67 -7.71 18.04 -19.42
C CYS A 67 -7.18 17.24 -18.23
N ARG A 68 -7.23 17.78 -17.00
CA ARG A 68 -6.69 17.11 -15.81
C ARG A 68 -7.49 15.83 -15.51
N PRO A 69 -6.83 14.66 -15.40
CA PRO A 69 -7.52 13.43 -15.00
C PRO A 69 -8.16 13.61 -13.63
N ARG A 70 -9.41 13.17 -13.48
CA ARG A 70 -10.17 13.32 -12.23
C ARG A 70 -9.61 12.33 -11.22
N CYS A 71 -8.64 12.78 -10.44
CA CYS A 71 -8.07 11.99 -9.36
C CYS A 71 -8.97 12.00 -8.13
N SER A 72 -9.35 10.82 -7.65
CA SER A 72 -10.05 10.62 -6.38
C SER A 72 -9.15 9.89 -5.38
N VAL A 73 -9.35 10.15 -4.08
CA VAL A 73 -8.68 9.40 -3.03
C VAL A 73 -9.59 8.24 -2.62
N ARG A 74 -9.20 7.01 -2.95
CA ARG A 74 -9.92 5.82 -2.51
C ARG A 74 -9.24 5.23 -1.28
N ARG A 75 -10.04 4.85 -0.27
CA ARG A 75 -9.59 4.16 0.93
C ARG A 75 -9.70 2.66 0.73
N PHE A 76 -8.66 1.93 1.11
CA PHE A 76 -8.55 0.49 0.99
C PHE A 76 -8.18 -0.10 2.36
N ARG A 77 -8.59 -1.35 2.59
CA ARG A 77 -8.26 -2.10 3.80
C ARG A 77 -7.39 -3.28 3.45
N ARG A 78 -6.20 -3.38 4.06
CA ARG A 78 -5.29 -4.52 3.89
C ARG A 78 -5.18 -5.33 5.17
N LYS A 79 -5.29 -6.65 5.05
CA LYS A 79 -5.10 -7.61 6.15
C LYS A 79 -3.62 -7.98 6.21
N TYR A 80 -3.03 -7.88 7.40
CA TYR A 80 -1.67 -8.30 7.68
C TYR A 80 -1.74 -9.39 8.74
N CYS A 81 -1.20 -10.57 8.45
CA CYS A 81 -1.12 -11.65 9.43
C CYS A 81 0.33 -12.02 9.65
N ARG A 82 0.71 -12.21 10.92
CA ARG A 82 2.02 -12.75 11.29
C ARG A 82 1.86 -13.90 12.25
N TRP A 83 2.79 -14.83 12.19
CA TRP A 83 2.89 -15.91 13.18
C TRP A 83 3.57 -15.38 14.43
N VAL A 84 2.98 -15.64 15.60
CA VAL A 84 3.59 -15.35 16.90
C VAL A 84 4.10 -16.68 17.44
N PRO A 85 5.43 -16.84 17.63
CA PRO A 85 5.97 -18.10 18.13
C PRO A 85 5.49 -18.36 19.57
N GLY A 86 5.29 -19.63 19.88
CA GLY A 86 4.96 -20.06 21.23
C GLY A 86 6.11 -19.78 22.18
N ARG A 87 5.79 -19.60 23.47
CA ARG A 87 6.80 -19.34 24.50
C ARG A 87 6.41 -19.96 25.83
N ASN A 88 7.42 -20.35 26.59
CA ASN A 88 7.23 -20.68 27.99
C ASN A 88 7.07 -19.40 28.81
N VAL A 89 5.99 -19.31 29.58
CA VAL A 89 5.74 -18.21 30.50
C VAL A 89 5.93 -18.74 31.92
N ARG A 90 6.77 -18.06 32.69
CA ARG A 90 7.02 -18.36 34.10
C ARG A 90 6.23 -17.39 34.96
N SER A 91 5.37 -17.91 35.82
CA SER A 91 4.56 -17.12 36.76
C SER A 91 5.02 -17.41 38.18
N ARG A 92 5.02 -16.37 39.03
CA ARG A 92 5.35 -16.48 40.45
C ARG A 92 4.07 -16.33 41.25
N HIS A 93 3.76 -17.35 42.05
CA HIS A 93 2.63 -17.32 42.97
C HIS A 93 3.16 -17.25 44.40
N CYS A 94 2.72 -16.24 45.16
CA CYS A 94 3.11 -16.09 46.55
C CYS A 94 1.87 -16.11 47.44
N ARG A 95 1.87 -17.01 48.42
CA ARG A 95 0.85 -17.05 49.47
C ARG A 95 1.48 -16.54 50.77
N THR A 96 0.84 -15.52 51.35
CA THR A 96 1.22 -15.03 52.68
C THR A 96 0.24 -15.61 53.69
N ARG A 97 0.73 -16.31 54.71
CA ARG A 97 -0.06 -16.64 55.91
C ARG A 97 0.31 -15.68 57.02
N ARG A 98 -0.70 -15.07 57.61
CA ARG A 98 -0.59 -14.28 58.84
C ARG A 98 -1.22 -15.09 59.95
N TYR A 99 -0.53 -15.26 61.07
CA TYR A 99 -1.07 -15.89 62.25
C TYR A 99 -0.58 -15.15 63.50
N TYR A 100 -1.39 -15.21 64.55
CA TYR A 100 -1.15 -14.55 65.82
C TYR A 100 -0.89 -15.59 66.89
N ARG A 101 0.16 -15.40 67.69
CA ARG A 101 0.45 -16.25 68.85
C ARG A 101 1.02 -15.38 69.96
N ARG A 102 0.39 -15.42 71.14
CA ARG A 102 0.84 -14.73 72.38
C ARG A 102 1.28 -13.27 72.16
N GLY A 103 0.41 -12.44 71.59
CA GLY A 103 0.69 -11.01 71.38
C GLY A 103 1.61 -10.66 70.20
N TYR A 104 2.29 -11.63 69.60
CA TYR A 104 3.16 -11.41 68.44
C TYR A 104 2.45 -11.76 67.12
N ARG A 105 2.67 -10.92 66.11
CA ARG A 105 2.14 -11.09 64.75
C ARG A 105 3.21 -11.69 63.84
N TYR A 106 3.00 -12.92 63.38
CA TYR A 106 3.92 -13.58 62.46
C TYR A 106 3.40 -13.50 61.02
N ARG A 107 4.32 -13.27 60.08
CA ARG A 107 4.04 -13.25 58.64
C ARG A 107 4.99 -14.22 57.94
N ASN A 108 4.43 -15.32 57.43
CA ASN A 108 5.19 -16.27 56.63
C ASN A 108 4.76 -16.15 55.16
N ARG A 109 5.73 -16.00 54.24
CA ARG A 109 5.50 -15.90 52.80
C ARG A 109 6.10 -17.11 52.11
N ARG A 110 5.26 -17.95 51.50
CA ARG A 110 5.69 -19.03 50.61
C ARG A 110 5.46 -18.61 49.17
N CYS A 111 6.46 -18.77 48.32
CA CYS A 111 6.34 -18.53 46.88
C CYS A 111 6.70 -19.79 46.12
N TYR A 112 6.00 -20.05 45.03
CA TYR A 112 6.30 -21.11 44.08
C TYR A 112 6.25 -20.56 42.66
N TYR A 113 6.95 -21.24 41.75
CA TYR A 113 7.03 -20.88 40.34
C TYR A 113 6.28 -21.92 39.53
N THR A 114 5.43 -21.45 38.62
CA THR A 114 4.78 -22.30 37.63
C THR A 114 5.29 -21.90 36.27
N THR A 115 5.55 -22.89 35.41
CA THR A 115 5.90 -22.66 34.01
C THR A 115 4.79 -23.24 33.17
N ARG A 116 4.24 -22.46 32.24
CA ARG A 116 3.24 -22.92 31.29
C ARG A 116 3.69 -22.59 29.88
N TYR A 117 3.60 -23.57 28.98
CA TYR A 117 3.79 -23.33 27.56
C TYR A 117 2.56 -22.61 26.98
N VAL A 118 2.79 -21.51 26.28
CA VAL A 118 1.77 -20.81 25.51
C VAL A 118 2.00 -21.14 24.03
N PRO A 119 1.05 -21.81 23.36
CA PRO A 119 1.20 -22.17 21.96
C PRO A 119 1.27 -20.93 21.07
N GLY A 120 2.00 -21.06 19.96
CA GLY A 120 2.06 -20.02 18.94
C GLY A 120 0.69 -19.80 18.29
N TYR A 121 0.42 -18.57 17.86
CA TYR A 121 -0.85 -18.22 17.24
C TYR A 121 -0.67 -17.24 16.09
N ARG A 122 -1.64 -17.21 15.18
CA ARG A 122 -1.66 -16.26 14.06
C ARG A 122 -2.31 -14.96 14.52
N LYS A 123 -1.55 -13.88 14.53
CA LYS A 123 -2.08 -12.54 14.83
C LYS A 123 -2.34 -11.81 13.52
N CYS A 124 -3.60 -11.44 13.28
CA CYS A 124 -3.99 -10.64 12.12
C CYS A 124 -4.43 -9.24 12.54
N SER A 125 -4.05 -8.23 11.76
CA SER A 125 -4.50 -6.85 11.89
C SER A 125 -4.96 -6.31 10.54
N TYR A 126 -5.84 -5.31 10.59
CA TYR A 126 -6.28 -4.58 9.39
C TYR A 126 -5.71 -3.17 9.44
N ARG A 127 -5.14 -2.71 8.32
CA ARG A 127 -4.66 -1.34 8.17
C ARG A 127 -5.37 -0.67 7.01
N TRP A 128 -5.88 0.53 7.27
CA TRP A 128 -6.42 1.40 6.24
C TRP A 128 -5.29 2.13 5.53
N TYR A 129 -5.40 2.25 4.22
CA TYR A 129 -4.53 3.11 3.44
C TYR A 129 -5.33 3.81 2.35
N SER A 130 -4.84 4.98 1.94
CA SER A 130 -5.45 5.79 0.90
C SER A 130 -4.58 5.77 -0.33
N LYS A 131 -5.15 5.54 -1.50
CA LYS A 131 -4.46 5.66 -2.79
C LYS A 131 -5.17 6.70 -3.64
N ARG A 132 -4.39 7.59 -4.27
CA ARG A 132 -4.91 8.43 -5.35
C ARG A 132 -5.10 7.56 -6.58
N VAL A 133 -6.31 7.53 -7.09
CA VAL A 133 -6.68 6.84 -8.33
C VAL A 133 -7.14 7.93 -9.29
N CYS A 134 -6.42 8.07 -10.40
CA CYS A 134 -6.75 8.99 -11.48
C CYS A 134 -7.36 8.16 -12.60
N ASN A 135 -8.58 8.51 -13.01
CA ASN A 135 -9.24 7.97 -14.19
C ASN A 135 -8.93 8.83 -15.41
#